data_AF-A0A2M6ZUI7-F1
#
_entry.id   AF-A0A2M6ZUI7-F1
#
_cell.length_a   1.000
_cell.length_b   1.000
_cell.length_c   1.000
_cell.angle_alpha   90.00
_cell.angle_beta   90.00
_cell.angle_gamma   90.00
#
_symmetry.space_group_name_H-M   'P 1'
#
loop_
_entity.id
_entity.type
_entity.pdbx_description
1 polymer ?
#
loop_
_entity_poly.entity_id
_entity_poly.type
_entity_poly.pdbx_seq_one_letter_code
_entity_poly.pdbx_strand_id
1 'polypeptide(L)'
;MDKAEVIDFFSQYILGWMCTDIESCIKARANWAVAALLMSYSENVGSLIEGHLGMTGQGEPDFNKFLEYLEFNGDPNYYKNFKIKYQDSGSSPVKTVGIYKAVRCGLIHEYSPKVSCIIENNSDNVDNCREDDPGIGWQNPGSLSSSMVHSGYSGYMPSVSTTTPTLRFQTNAYFRDFRNALNKIYRNISIDTVLLNNVQKSLERVSNRKLIP
;
A
#
# COMPACT_ATOMS: atom_id res chain seq x y z
N MET A 1 -23.50 13.89 -6.77
CA MET A 1 -23.52 13.00 -5.59
C MET A 1 -23.54 13.87 -4.33
N ASP A 2 -24.42 13.61 -3.36
CA ASP A 2 -24.48 14.40 -2.12
C ASP A 2 -23.44 13.93 -1.08
N LYS A 3 -23.36 14.65 0.06
CA LYS A 3 -22.40 14.34 1.12
C LYS A 3 -22.66 12.98 1.78
N ALA A 4 -23.94 12.62 1.98
CA ALA A 4 -24.31 11.37 2.61
C ALA A 4 -23.93 10.18 1.74
N GLU A 5 -24.16 10.27 0.42
CA GLU A 5 -23.74 9.28 -0.56
C GLU A 5 -22.22 9.06 -0.56
N VAL A 6 -21.42 10.13 -0.43
CA VAL A 6 -19.95 10.02 -0.35
C VAL A 6 -19.51 9.32 0.93
N ILE A 7 -20.10 9.68 2.06
CA ILE A 7 -19.80 9.06 3.36
C ILE A 7 -20.15 7.57 3.31
N ASP A 8 -21.31 7.24 2.76
CA ASP A 8 -21.79 5.88 2.60
C ASP A 8 -20.87 5.06 1.68
N PHE A 9 -20.47 5.62 0.54
CA PHE A 9 -19.48 5.01 -0.34
C PHE A 9 -18.18 4.69 0.41
N PHE A 10 -17.65 5.66 1.16
CA PHE A 10 -16.39 5.47 1.89
C PHE A 10 -16.54 4.42 3.00
N SER A 11 -17.66 4.40 3.70
CA SER A 11 -17.92 3.41 4.75
C SER A 11 -18.09 2.00 4.19
N GLN A 12 -18.89 1.84 3.14
CA GLN A 12 -19.20 0.51 2.59
C GLN A 12 -18.07 -0.05 1.72
N TYR A 13 -17.55 0.74 0.79
CA TYR A 13 -16.58 0.25 -0.18
C TYR A 13 -15.14 0.35 0.33
N ILE A 14 -14.74 1.52 0.86
CA ILE A 14 -13.34 1.75 1.25
C ILE A 14 -13.03 1.10 2.60
N LEU A 15 -13.85 1.37 3.63
CA LEU A 15 -13.63 0.79 4.96
C LEU A 15 -14.19 -0.63 5.08
N GLY A 16 -15.27 -0.95 4.37
CA GLY A 16 -15.87 -2.28 4.35
C GLY A 16 -15.15 -3.22 3.38
N TRP A 17 -15.47 -3.12 2.09
CA TRP A 17 -15.03 -4.08 1.08
C TRP A 17 -13.52 -4.16 0.93
N MET A 18 -12.81 -3.04 0.70
CA MET A 18 -11.36 -3.06 0.48
C MET A 18 -10.59 -3.65 1.67
N CYS A 19 -10.97 -3.27 2.90
CA CYS A 19 -10.36 -3.83 4.11
C CYS A 19 -10.67 -5.33 4.24
N THR A 20 -11.91 -5.74 3.98
CA THR A 20 -12.33 -7.16 4.05
C THR A 20 -11.58 -8.02 3.04
N ASP A 21 -11.36 -7.52 1.82
CA ASP A 21 -10.59 -8.21 0.79
C ASP A 21 -9.13 -8.41 1.24
N ILE A 22 -8.49 -7.37 1.75
CA ILE A 22 -7.13 -7.45 2.29
C ILE A 22 -7.05 -8.45 3.45
N GLU A 23 -7.96 -8.35 4.43
CA GLU A 23 -8.03 -9.25 5.58
C GLU A 23 -8.19 -10.71 5.15
N SER A 24 -9.04 -10.96 4.16
CA SER A 24 -9.28 -12.30 3.62
C SER A 24 -8.02 -12.84 2.95
N CYS A 25 -7.32 -12.02 2.17
CA CYS A 25 -6.04 -12.40 1.55
C CYS A 25 -4.94 -12.65 2.59
N ILE A 26 -4.90 -11.88 3.70
CA ILE A 26 -3.96 -12.11 4.79
C ILE A 26 -4.21 -13.48 5.43
N LYS A 27 -5.47 -13.76 5.80
CA LYS A 27 -5.89 -15.05 6.39
C LYS A 27 -5.60 -16.23 5.45
N ALA A 28 -5.74 -16.02 4.14
CA ALA A 28 -5.44 -17.02 3.12
C ALA A 28 -3.94 -17.18 2.79
N ARG A 29 -3.03 -16.47 3.48
CA ARG A 29 -1.57 -16.49 3.22
C ARG A 29 -1.19 -16.10 1.78
N ALA A 30 -1.98 -15.20 1.18
CA ALA A 30 -1.78 -14.71 -0.18
C ALA A 30 -0.87 -13.46 -0.20
N ASN A 31 0.32 -13.54 0.39
CA ASN A 31 1.19 -12.39 0.71
C ASN A 31 1.41 -11.42 -0.47
N TRP A 32 1.68 -11.98 -1.65
CA TRP A 32 1.88 -11.22 -2.89
C TRP A 32 0.62 -10.49 -3.34
N ALA A 33 -0.54 -11.13 -3.23
CA ALA A 33 -1.83 -10.52 -3.53
C ALA A 33 -2.15 -9.42 -2.51
N VAL A 34 -1.88 -9.63 -1.22
CA VAL A 34 -2.04 -8.61 -0.18
C VAL A 34 -1.19 -7.37 -0.50
N ALA A 35 0.09 -7.57 -0.81
CA ALA A 35 0.99 -6.47 -1.17
C ALA A 35 0.50 -5.72 -2.42
N ALA A 36 0.06 -6.45 -3.46
CA ALA A 36 -0.48 -5.84 -4.67
C ALA A 36 -1.78 -5.05 -4.42
N LEU A 37 -2.69 -5.58 -3.58
CA LEU A 37 -3.94 -4.92 -3.18
C LEU A 37 -3.66 -3.66 -2.37
N LEU A 38 -2.81 -3.74 -1.34
CA LEU A 38 -2.41 -2.58 -0.53
C LEU A 38 -1.83 -1.47 -1.41
N MET A 39 -0.92 -1.82 -2.33
CA MET A 39 -0.31 -0.84 -3.23
C MET A 39 -1.34 -0.24 -4.21
N SER A 40 -2.25 -1.05 -4.75
CA SER A 40 -3.27 -0.58 -5.69
C SER A 40 -4.34 0.28 -5.02
N TYR A 41 -4.77 -0.09 -3.81
CA TYR A 41 -5.75 0.68 -3.05
C TYR A 41 -5.15 1.98 -2.52
N SER A 42 -3.87 2.02 -2.16
CA SER A 42 -3.17 3.29 -1.87
C SER A 42 -3.25 4.26 -3.05
N GLU A 43 -3.01 3.80 -4.28
CA GLU A 43 -3.18 4.64 -5.48
C GLU A 43 -4.64 5.06 -5.70
N ASN A 44 -5.58 4.11 -5.64
CA ASN A 44 -6.99 4.40 -5.88
C ASN A 44 -7.55 5.41 -4.86
N VAL A 45 -7.21 5.27 -3.59
CA VAL A 45 -7.63 6.21 -2.54
C VAL A 45 -6.94 7.56 -2.70
N GLY A 46 -5.66 7.56 -3.08
CA GLY A 46 -4.96 8.78 -3.52
C GLY A 46 -5.69 9.52 -4.65
N SER A 47 -6.16 8.77 -5.64
CA SER A 47 -6.92 9.29 -6.78
C SER A 47 -8.29 9.84 -6.36
N LEU A 48 -8.94 9.24 -5.36
CA LEU A 48 -10.14 9.80 -4.74
C LEU A 48 -9.84 11.15 -4.07
N ILE A 49 -8.75 11.24 -3.30
CA ILE A 49 -8.32 12.45 -2.58
C ILE A 49 -8.06 13.62 -3.55
N GLU A 50 -7.39 13.35 -4.68
CA GLU A 50 -7.07 14.39 -5.67
C GLU A 50 -8.21 14.68 -6.66
N GLY A 51 -9.26 13.86 -6.70
CA GLY A 51 -10.30 13.99 -7.70
C GLY A 51 -9.89 13.43 -9.07
N HIS A 52 -8.88 12.56 -9.13
CA HIS A 52 -8.28 12.01 -10.34
C HIS A 52 -8.77 10.62 -10.73
N LEU A 53 -9.73 10.03 -9.98
CA LEU A 53 -10.11 8.63 -10.20
C LEU A 53 -10.48 8.38 -11.66
N GLY A 54 -9.75 7.44 -12.27
CA GLY A 54 -9.95 7.06 -13.66
C GLY A 54 -9.24 7.92 -14.70
N MET A 55 -8.38 8.86 -14.31
CA MET A 55 -7.52 9.63 -15.20
C MET A 55 -6.22 8.87 -15.51
N THR A 56 -5.75 8.94 -16.75
CA THR A 56 -4.48 8.33 -17.16
C THR A 56 -3.29 9.19 -16.73
N GLY A 57 -2.17 8.54 -16.38
CA GLY A 57 -0.92 9.24 -16.05
C GLY A 57 -0.85 9.83 -14.63
N GLN A 58 -1.87 9.58 -13.79
CA GLN A 58 -1.92 10.09 -12.42
C GLN A 58 -1.46 9.09 -11.35
N GLY A 59 -1.06 7.86 -11.72
CA GLY A 59 -0.78 6.80 -10.75
C GLY A 59 0.28 7.15 -9.69
N GLU A 60 1.43 7.70 -10.09
CA GLU A 60 2.48 8.09 -9.12
C GLU A 60 2.06 9.30 -8.25
N PRO A 61 1.54 10.41 -8.83
CA PRO A 61 0.97 11.50 -8.04
C PRO A 61 -0.09 11.04 -7.03
N ASP A 62 -1.05 10.24 -7.46
CA ASP A 62 -2.17 9.76 -6.65
C ASP A 62 -1.66 8.87 -5.50
N PHE A 63 -0.80 7.90 -5.79
CA PHE A 63 -0.19 7.07 -4.75
C PHE A 63 0.60 7.90 -3.73
N ASN A 64 1.41 8.86 -4.21
CA ASN A 64 2.18 9.74 -3.33
C ASN A 64 1.27 10.63 -2.48
N LYS A 65 0.08 11.00 -2.98
CA LYS A 65 -0.90 11.74 -2.19
C LYS A 65 -1.40 10.91 -1.02
N PHE A 66 -1.72 9.64 -1.25
CA PHE A 66 -2.14 8.75 -0.16
C PHE A 66 -1.06 8.59 0.92
N LEU A 67 0.23 8.55 0.53
CA LEU A 67 1.33 8.49 1.50
C LEU A 67 1.37 9.69 2.46
N GLU A 68 0.74 10.83 2.13
CA GLU A 68 0.63 11.97 3.06
C GLU A 68 -0.31 11.71 4.24
N TYR A 69 -1.17 10.68 4.14
CA TYR A 69 -2.06 10.23 5.20
C TYR A 69 -1.53 9.00 5.94
N LEU A 70 -0.49 8.36 5.40
CA LEU A 70 0.09 7.15 5.94
C LEU A 70 1.20 7.51 6.94
N GLU A 71 1.07 7.00 8.17
CA GLU A 71 1.98 7.32 9.26
C GLU A 71 2.50 6.02 9.88
N PHE A 72 3.74 6.03 10.35
CA PHE A 72 4.30 4.95 11.14
C PHE A 72 4.69 5.50 12.51
N ASN A 73 4.10 4.97 13.58
CA ASN A 73 4.31 5.45 14.96
C ASN A 73 4.17 6.97 15.13
N GLY A 74 3.17 7.54 14.45
CA GLY A 74 2.88 8.97 14.48
C GLY A 74 3.86 9.84 13.68
N ASP A 75 4.82 9.25 12.94
CA ASP A 75 5.64 9.99 11.98
C ASP A 75 4.91 10.05 10.61
N PRO A 76 4.39 11.22 10.20
CA PRO A 76 3.72 11.38 8.92
C PRO A 76 4.68 11.43 7.73
N ASN A 77 6.00 11.51 7.98
CA ASN A 77 7.00 11.61 6.93
C ASN A 77 7.67 10.28 6.60
N TYR A 78 7.48 9.24 7.43
CA TYR A 78 8.15 7.96 7.29
C TYR A 78 8.04 7.40 5.86
N TYR A 79 6.81 7.17 5.40
CA TYR A 79 6.56 6.55 4.09
C TYR A 79 6.88 7.50 2.92
N LYS A 80 6.56 8.79 3.05
CA LYS A 80 6.84 9.82 2.03
C LYS A 80 8.35 9.97 1.75
N ASN A 81 9.15 9.87 2.79
CA ASN A 81 10.60 10.02 2.71
C ASN A 81 11.34 8.69 2.54
N PHE A 82 10.66 7.54 2.61
CA PHE A 82 11.27 6.24 2.38
C PHE A 82 11.78 6.12 0.94
N LYS A 83 13.11 6.13 0.78
CA LYS A 83 13.77 6.00 -0.53
C LYS A 83 14.45 4.65 -0.67
N ILE A 84 14.29 4.06 -1.85
CA ILE A 84 14.83 2.76 -2.22
C ILE A 84 15.88 2.98 -3.29
N LYS A 85 17.08 2.43 -3.05
CA LYS A 85 18.21 2.51 -3.99
C LYS A 85 18.43 1.16 -4.63
N TYR A 86 18.50 1.11 -5.96
CA TYR A 86 18.77 -0.12 -6.69
C TYR A 86 19.38 0.14 -8.07
N GLN A 87 19.92 -0.91 -8.68
CA GLN A 87 20.58 -0.90 -9.97
C GLN A 87 19.93 -1.97 -10.84
N ASP A 88 19.48 -1.64 -12.06
CA ASP A 88 18.81 -2.63 -12.92
C ASP A 88 19.77 -3.73 -13.43
N SER A 89 21.04 -3.37 -13.64
CA SER A 89 22.11 -4.27 -14.07
C SER A 89 23.46 -3.69 -13.64
N GLY A 90 24.51 -4.53 -13.58
CA GLY A 90 25.82 -4.13 -13.01
C GLY A 90 26.50 -2.93 -13.68
N SER A 91 26.11 -2.55 -14.90
CA SER A 91 26.62 -1.37 -15.61
C SER A 91 25.69 -0.15 -15.56
N SER A 92 24.47 -0.27 -15.05
CA SER A 92 23.49 0.83 -15.00
C SER A 92 23.78 1.78 -13.84
N PRO A 93 23.42 3.08 -13.91
CA PRO A 93 23.53 3.96 -12.76
C PRO A 93 22.59 3.51 -11.63
N VAL A 94 23.02 3.69 -10.37
CA VAL A 94 22.16 3.48 -9.21
C VAL A 94 21.02 4.48 -9.23
N LYS A 95 19.79 3.98 -9.18
CA LYS A 95 18.56 4.78 -9.11
C LYS A 95 18.15 4.94 -7.65
N THR A 96 17.67 6.12 -7.29
CA THR A 96 16.98 6.35 -6.00
C THR A 96 15.52 6.65 -6.31
N VAL A 97 14.60 5.82 -5.82
CA VAL A 97 13.16 5.93 -6.11
C VAL A 97 12.32 5.83 -4.83
N GLY A 98 11.03 6.19 -4.91
CA GLY A 98 10.07 5.96 -3.83
C GLY A 98 9.40 4.59 -3.88
N ILE A 99 8.52 4.34 -2.89
CA ILE A 99 7.74 3.10 -2.76
C ILE A 99 6.94 2.78 -4.03
N TYR A 100 6.31 3.80 -4.64
CA TYR A 100 5.52 3.63 -5.87
C TYR A 100 6.31 2.93 -6.98
N LYS A 101 7.49 3.45 -7.33
CA LYS A 101 8.29 2.91 -8.44
C LYS A 101 8.90 1.55 -8.12
N ALA A 102 9.41 1.36 -6.90
CA ALA A 102 10.09 0.15 -6.51
C ALA A 102 9.14 -1.02 -6.24
N VAL A 103 8.00 -0.76 -5.58
CA VAL A 103 7.10 -1.79 -5.07
C VAL A 103 5.81 -1.83 -5.88
N ARG A 104 5.02 -0.74 -5.93
CA ARG A 104 3.73 -0.74 -6.63
C ARG A 104 3.90 -1.09 -8.10
N CYS A 105 4.70 -0.33 -8.85
CA CYS A 105 4.87 -0.58 -10.29
C CYS A 105 5.42 -1.97 -10.57
N GLY A 106 6.37 -2.44 -9.75
CA GLY A 106 6.90 -3.81 -9.89
C GLY A 106 5.81 -4.85 -9.68
N LEU A 107 5.10 -4.80 -8.56
CA LEU A 107 4.04 -5.78 -8.24
C LEU A 107 2.91 -5.81 -9.28
N ILE A 108 2.55 -4.66 -9.85
CA ILE A 108 1.42 -4.58 -10.78
C ILE A 108 1.81 -4.92 -12.22
N HIS A 109 3.03 -4.59 -12.67
CA HIS A 109 3.44 -4.81 -14.06
C HIS A 109 4.34 -6.02 -14.25
N GLU A 110 5.04 -6.45 -13.21
CA GLU A 110 6.04 -7.52 -13.26
C GLU A 110 5.72 -8.66 -12.28
N TYR A 111 4.63 -8.55 -11.51
CA TYR A 111 4.26 -9.46 -10.42
C TYR A 111 5.36 -9.60 -9.35
N SER A 112 6.31 -8.66 -9.30
CA SER A 112 7.44 -8.64 -8.38
C SER A 112 7.96 -7.22 -8.14
N PRO A 113 8.38 -6.83 -6.91
CA PRO A 113 9.13 -5.60 -6.70
C PRO A 113 10.38 -5.55 -7.58
N LYS A 114 10.79 -4.34 -7.95
CA LYS A 114 12.00 -4.10 -8.77
C LYS A 114 13.32 -4.30 -8.01
N VAL A 115 13.24 -4.71 -6.75
CA VAL A 115 14.37 -4.90 -5.83
C VAL A 115 14.19 -6.20 -5.07
N SER A 116 15.29 -6.75 -4.54
CA SER A 116 15.21 -7.86 -3.59
C SER A 116 14.31 -7.47 -2.42
N CYS A 117 13.22 -8.20 -2.26
CA CYS A 117 12.17 -7.89 -1.31
C CYS A 117 11.61 -9.17 -0.69
N ILE A 118 11.48 -9.18 0.63
CA ILE A 118 10.75 -10.19 1.39
C ILE A 118 9.36 -9.64 1.65
N ILE A 119 8.32 -10.35 1.20
CA ILE A 119 6.93 -10.03 1.49
C ILE A 119 6.40 -11.05 2.48
N GLU A 120 6.02 -10.58 3.66
CA GLU A 120 5.61 -11.44 4.75
C GLU A 120 4.32 -10.96 5.41
N ASN A 121 3.57 -11.93 5.92
CA ASN A 121 2.36 -11.69 6.66
C ASN A 121 2.26 -12.63 7.87
N ASN A 122 1.39 -12.28 8.80
CA ASN A 122 0.93 -13.14 9.87
C ASN A 122 -0.54 -13.49 9.63
N SER A 123 -0.80 -14.72 9.19
CA SER A 123 -2.16 -15.17 8.87
C SER A 123 -3.03 -15.42 10.08
N ASP A 124 -2.41 -15.69 11.23
CA ASP A 124 -3.13 -16.18 12.42
C ASP A 124 -3.89 -15.04 13.11
N ASN A 125 -3.40 -13.82 12.97
CA ASN A 125 -4.08 -12.62 13.41
C ASN A 125 -3.64 -11.42 12.56
N VAL A 126 -4.60 -10.82 11.85
CA VAL A 126 -4.38 -9.65 10.98
C VAL A 126 -3.76 -8.48 11.76
N ASP A 127 -4.15 -8.32 13.02
CA ASP A 127 -3.67 -7.25 13.90
C ASP A 127 -2.35 -7.60 14.61
N ASN A 128 -1.86 -8.84 14.49
CA ASN A 128 -0.65 -9.31 15.16
C ASN A 128 0.62 -8.91 14.37
N CYS A 129 0.85 -7.60 14.33
CA CYS A 129 2.09 -6.96 13.93
C CYS A 129 2.65 -6.18 15.13
N ARG A 130 3.98 -6.14 15.28
CA ARG A 130 4.55 -5.34 16.37
C ARG A 130 4.35 -3.85 16.07
N GLU A 131 4.06 -3.06 17.09
CA GLU A 131 3.88 -1.61 16.95
C GLU A 131 5.14 -0.92 16.42
N ASP A 132 6.32 -1.44 16.78
CA ASP A 132 7.61 -0.95 16.31
C ASP A 132 8.02 -1.48 14.93
N ASP A 133 7.15 -2.24 14.26
CA ASP A 133 7.45 -2.83 12.96
C ASP A 133 6.85 -1.99 11.82
N PRO A 134 7.67 -1.37 10.96
CA PRO A 134 7.14 -0.62 9.82
C PRO A 134 6.63 -1.57 8.74
N GLY A 135 5.54 -1.17 8.09
CA GLY A 135 4.96 -1.91 6.98
C GLY A 135 5.94 -2.11 5.82
N ILE A 136 6.80 -1.12 5.56
CA ILE A 136 7.90 -1.22 4.59
C ILE A 136 9.17 -0.72 5.27
N GLY A 137 10.23 -1.51 5.23
CA GLY A 137 11.51 -1.17 5.87
C GLY A 137 12.69 -1.97 5.32
N TRP A 138 13.87 -1.72 5.86
CA TRP A 138 15.07 -2.51 5.54
C TRP A 138 15.29 -3.60 6.58
N GLN A 139 15.58 -4.82 6.12
CA GLN A 139 16.01 -5.92 6.97
C GLN A 139 17.50 -6.18 6.78
N ASN A 140 18.24 -6.21 7.89
CA ASN A 140 19.67 -6.47 7.88
C ASN A 140 19.95 -7.99 7.74
N PRO A 141 21.02 -8.36 7.02
CA PRO A 141 21.50 -9.74 7.00
C PRO A 141 21.76 -10.25 8.42
N GLY A 142 21.23 -11.42 8.76
CA GLY A 142 21.46 -12.06 10.07
C GLY A 142 20.48 -11.70 11.18
N SER A 143 19.54 -10.76 10.96
CA SER A 143 18.46 -10.47 11.92
C SER A 143 17.21 -11.32 11.71
N LEU A 144 17.34 -12.51 11.10
CA LEU A 144 16.25 -13.48 10.99
C LEU A 144 15.95 -14.01 12.40
N SER A 145 15.05 -13.31 13.10
CA SER A 145 14.58 -13.77 14.41
C SER A 145 13.78 -15.05 14.23
N SER A 146 13.94 -15.98 15.17
CA SER A 146 13.27 -17.27 15.26
C SER A 146 11.73 -17.20 15.32
N SER A 147 11.11 -16.01 15.32
CA SER A 147 9.65 -15.85 15.18
C SER A 147 9.14 -16.06 13.75
N MET A 148 10.05 -16.17 12.76
CA MET A 148 9.72 -16.39 11.34
C MET A 148 9.24 -17.82 11.03
N VAL A 149 9.25 -18.74 11.99
CA VAL A 149 8.87 -20.14 11.79
C VAL A 149 7.34 -20.35 11.79
N HIS A 150 6.55 -19.36 12.25
CA HIS A 150 5.07 -19.46 12.30
C HIS A 150 4.34 -18.53 11.33
N SER A 151 5.03 -17.56 10.72
CA SER A 151 4.48 -16.73 9.64
C SER A 151 4.43 -17.54 8.35
N GLY A 152 3.28 -17.63 7.70
CA GLY A 152 3.10 -18.30 6.41
C GLY A 152 3.95 -17.64 5.32
N TYR A 153 5.19 -18.13 5.15
CA TYR A 153 6.03 -17.76 4.01
C TYR A 153 5.46 -18.41 2.75
N SER A 154 4.91 -17.60 1.85
CA SER A 154 4.61 -18.00 0.48
C SER A 154 5.51 -17.21 -0.47
N GLY A 155 6.55 -17.88 -0.97
CA GLY A 155 7.51 -17.31 -1.91
C GLY A 155 8.91 -17.10 -1.33
N TYR A 156 9.63 -18.19 -1.05
CA TYR A 156 11.06 -18.13 -0.78
C TYR A 156 11.79 -18.09 -2.14
N MET A 157 12.31 -16.92 -2.54
CA MET A 157 13.56 -16.92 -3.32
C MET A 157 14.65 -17.37 -2.33
N PRO A 158 15.46 -18.40 -2.63
CA PRO A 158 16.42 -18.93 -1.67
C PRO A 158 17.29 -17.82 -1.11
N SER A 159 17.36 -17.79 0.23
CA SER A 159 18.32 -17.03 1.02
C SER A 159 19.73 -17.40 0.58
N VAL A 160 20.22 -16.72 -0.46
CA VAL A 160 21.64 -16.53 -0.63
C VAL A 160 22.04 -15.65 0.55
N SER A 161 23.03 -16.06 1.33
CA SER A 161 23.63 -15.23 2.36
C SER A 161 24.15 -13.93 1.72
N THR A 162 23.30 -12.93 1.58
CA THR A 162 23.66 -11.64 1.02
C THR A 162 24.11 -10.76 2.17
N THR A 163 25.30 -10.17 2.05
CA THR A 163 25.76 -9.08 2.94
C THR A 163 24.96 -7.79 2.73
N THR A 164 23.99 -7.79 1.81
CA THR A 164 23.21 -6.63 1.40
C THR A 164 21.88 -6.57 2.15
N PRO A 165 21.48 -5.40 2.69
CA PRO A 165 20.14 -5.19 3.22
C PRO A 165 19.08 -5.56 2.18
N THR A 166 18.05 -6.27 2.62
CA THR A 166 16.91 -6.68 1.78
C THR A 166 15.70 -5.80 2.14
N LEU A 167 14.94 -5.37 1.14
CA LEU A 167 13.69 -4.66 1.41
C LEU A 167 12.72 -5.64 2.06
N ARG A 168 11.98 -5.21 3.07
CA ARG A 168 10.96 -6.03 3.72
C ARG A 168 9.63 -5.31 3.67
N PHE A 169 8.61 -6.01 3.17
CA PHE A 169 7.23 -5.57 3.16
C PHE A 169 6.43 -6.47 4.10
N GLN A 170 6.18 -5.96 5.31
CA GLN A 170 5.35 -6.60 6.32
C GLN A 170 3.90 -6.15 6.08
N THR A 171 3.07 -7.04 5.52
CA THR A 171 1.75 -6.63 5.02
C THR A 171 0.74 -6.32 6.12
N ASN A 172 0.83 -6.96 7.30
CA ASN A 172 -0.06 -6.69 8.43
C ASN A 172 0.18 -5.28 9.00
N ALA A 173 1.45 -4.89 9.18
CA ALA A 173 1.88 -3.59 9.67
C ALA A 173 1.53 -2.49 8.68
N TYR A 174 1.76 -2.72 7.38
CA TYR A 174 1.32 -1.76 6.37
C TYR A 174 -0.22 -1.64 6.33
N PHE A 175 -0.95 -2.76 6.49
CA PHE A 175 -2.41 -2.73 6.54
C PHE A 175 -2.95 -2.01 7.79
N ARG A 176 -2.31 -2.16 8.95
CA ARG A 176 -2.59 -1.34 10.15
C ARG A 176 -2.47 0.14 9.82
N ASP A 177 -1.33 0.55 9.27
CA ASP A 177 -1.07 1.96 8.95
C ASP A 177 -2.05 2.47 7.87
N PHE A 178 -2.36 1.63 6.88
CA PHE A 178 -3.34 1.89 5.83
C PHE A 178 -4.74 2.12 6.40
N ARG A 179 -5.24 1.24 7.29
CA ARG A 179 -6.54 1.43 7.97
C ARG A 179 -6.56 2.72 8.80
N ASN A 180 -5.46 3.06 9.46
CA ASN A 180 -5.36 4.33 10.20
C ASN A 180 -5.48 5.53 9.26
N ALA A 181 -4.79 5.50 8.11
CA ALA A 181 -4.91 6.52 7.07
C ALA A 181 -6.34 6.64 6.54
N LEU A 182 -7.00 5.52 6.23
CA LEU A 182 -8.40 5.52 5.77
C LEU A 182 -9.35 6.13 6.80
N ASN A 183 -9.19 5.79 8.08
CA ASN A 183 -9.99 6.36 9.15
C ASN A 183 -9.78 7.88 9.29
N LYS A 184 -8.54 8.35 9.11
CA LYS A 184 -8.21 9.79 9.09
C LYS A 184 -8.90 10.50 7.94
N ILE A 185 -8.85 9.93 6.73
CA ILE A 185 -9.52 10.47 5.54
C ILE A 185 -11.04 10.51 5.76
N TYR A 186 -11.62 9.41 6.24
CA TYR A 186 -13.07 9.30 6.49
C TYR A 186 -13.59 10.37 7.46
N ARG A 187 -12.87 10.59 8.58
CA ARG A 187 -13.22 11.65 9.54
C ARG A 187 -13.14 13.04 8.91
N ASN A 188 -12.16 13.25 8.02
CA ASN A 188 -11.92 14.54 7.39
C ASN A 188 -12.87 14.84 6.23
N ILE A 189 -13.41 13.83 5.54
CA ILE A 189 -14.38 14.01 4.43
C ILE A 189 -15.58 14.87 4.85
N SER A 190 -16.00 14.80 6.11
CA SER A 190 -17.17 15.53 6.58
C SER A 190 -16.90 17.01 6.88
N ILE A 191 -15.64 17.41 7.01
CA ILE A 191 -15.23 18.76 7.47
C ILE A 191 -14.38 19.50 6.42
N ASP A 192 -13.63 18.76 5.60
CA ASP A 192 -12.80 19.29 4.54
C ASP A 192 -13.60 19.34 3.23
N THR A 193 -14.03 20.54 2.85
CA THR A 193 -14.83 20.76 1.65
C THR A 193 -14.05 20.49 0.37
N VAL A 194 -12.72 20.67 0.36
CA VAL A 194 -11.89 20.37 -0.81
C VAL A 194 -11.83 18.86 -1.02
N LEU A 195 -11.55 18.12 0.05
CA LEU A 195 -11.53 16.66 0.02
C LEU A 195 -12.90 16.09 -0.41
N LEU A 196 -13.99 16.58 0.18
CA LEU A 196 -15.35 16.16 -0.20
C LEU A 196 -15.61 16.38 -1.69
N ASN A 197 -15.33 17.60 -2.19
CA ASN A 197 -15.55 17.94 -3.59
C ASN A 197 -14.70 17.08 -4.54
N ASN A 198 -13.46 16.77 -4.16
CA ASN A 198 -12.59 15.92 -4.96
C ASN A 198 -13.11 14.49 -5.03
N VAL A 199 -13.53 13.91 -3.90
CA VAL A 199 -14.14 12.57 -3.87
C VAL A 199 -15.41 12.54 -4.72
N GLN A 200 -16.29 13.54 -4.59
CA GLN A 200 -17.51 13.66 -5.43
C GLN A 200 -17.18 13.65 -6.92
N LYS A 201 -16.24 14.50 -7.36
CA LYS A 201 -15.80 14.55 -8.76
C LYS A 201 -15.25 13.21 -9.25
N SER A 202 -14.46 12.54 -8.43
CA SER A 202 -13.92 11.22 -8.75
C SER A 202 -15.02 10.18 -8.95
N LEU A 203 -16.01 10.13 -8.05
CA LEU A 203 -17.11 9.18 -8.12
C LEU A 203 -18.03 9.46 -9.30
N GLU A 204 -18.37 10.74 -9.54
CA GLU A 204 -19.15 11.16 -10.69
C GLU A 204 -18.47 10.82 -12.02
N ARG A 205 -17.14 10.91 -12.09
CA ARG A 205 -16.40 10.51 -13.29
C ARG A 205 -16.56 9.03 -13.60
N VAL A 206 -16.46 8.17 -12.59
CA VAL A 206 -16.56 6.72 -12.77
C VAL A 206 -17.99 6.29 -13.01
N SER A 207 -18.98 6.88 -12.32
CA SER A 207 -20.40 6.56 -12.51
C SER A 207 -20.91 6.89 -13.92
N ASN A 208 -20.29 7.86 -14.59
CA ASN A 208 -20.62 8.25 -15.96
C ASN A 208 -19.95 7.39 -17.03
N ARG A 209 -19.08 6.43 -16.66
CA ARG A 209 -18.49 5.49 -17.62
C ARG A 209 -19.57 4.53 -18.13
N LYS A 210 -19.63 4.38 -19.45
CA LYS A 210 -20.53 3.42 -20.10
C LYS A 210 -19.72 2.23 -20.57
N LEU A 211 -20.20 1.03 -20.25
CA LEU A 211 -19.74 -0.18 -20.92
C LEU A 211 -20.27 -0.13 -22.36
N ILE A 212 -19.36 -0.16 -23.33
CA ILE A 212 -19.70 -0.32 -24.74
C ILE A 212 -19.43 -1.79 -25.06
N PRO A 213 -20.45 -2.57 -25.45
CA PRO A 213 -20.31 -3.99 -25.76
C PRO A 213 -19.49 -4.23 -27.03
#